data_AF-A0A964U307-F1
#
_entry.id   AF-A0A964U307-F1
#
_cell.length_a   1.000
_cell.length_b   1.000
_cell.length_c   1.000
_cell.angle_alpha   90.00
_cell.angle_beta   90.00
_cell.angle_gamma   90.00
#
_symmetry.space_group_name_H-M   'P 1'
#
loop_
_entity.id
_entity.type
_entity.pdbx_description
1 polymer ?
#
loop_
_entity_poly.entity_id
_entity_poly.type
_entity_poly.pdbx_seq_one_letter_code
_entity_poly.pdbx_strand_id
1 'polypeptide(L)'
;MATTPRLVTRGRTFYFRASVPQDLWDVAGRKEVKISLRTSERSLAQLRCRVFSNHVDLVVKETRRMAQGQDAAIDQAIRDYFREALDWGQEFADIFAPDAEVDVDDCISTLETRLSDHRRRLAVRNFPSDVHADAEALVGAIPPEQLTSRYLALQRAHAGLMRAKIETDRLLITKLNGDYSQTAIADPLFAGVEPRLDETIPSHVISHPQAPTQALSTAPSLDDLAKAYEQVLEAHGLKSKTLGDLKLSLDLARAVIDFDKPASLLDINDMKALRDIVGHIPAHYLNRPGFTGG
;
A
#
# COMPACT_ATOMS: atom_id res chain seq x y z
N MET A 1 20.75 -24.18 -47.28
CA MET A 1 20.47 -25.15 -46.19
C MET A 1 19.62 -24.46 -45.14
N ALA A 2 18.45 -25.01 -44.79
CA ALA A 2 17.58 -24.40 -43.79
C ALA A 2 18.24 -24.44 -42.40
N THR A 3 18.54 -23.26 -41.86
CA THR A 3 19.01 -23.06 -40.49
C THR A 3 17.85 -23.35 -39.56
N THR A 4 17.95 -24.37 -38.71
CA THR A 4 16.92 -24.63 -37.68
C THR A 4 17.16 -23.64 -36.54
N PRO A 5 16.26 -22.66 -36.30
CA PRO A 5 16.45 -21.67 -35.24
C PRO A 5 16.54 -22.38 -33.88
N ARG A 6 17.29 -21.79 -32.94
CA ARG A 6 17.55 -22.33 -31.58
C ARG A 6 18.36 -23.63 -31.52
N LEU A 7 18.74 -24.23 -32.65
CA LEU A 7 19.63 -25.40 -32.70
C LEU A 7 21.10 -24.95 -32.85
N VAL A 8 21.95 -25.36 -31.91
CA VAL A 8 23.38 -25.03 -31.90
C VAL A 8 24.20 -26.30 -31.76
N THR A 9 25.28 -26.44 -32.52
CA THR A 9 26.22 -27.56 -32.40
C THR A 9 27.43 -27.13 -31.58
N ARG A 10 27.87 -27.97 -30.64
CA ARG A 10 29.15 -27.78 -29.93
C ARG A 10 29.90 -29.11 -29.89
N GLY A 11 30.99 -29.20 -30.64
CA GLY A 11 31.70 -30.46 -30.86
C GLY A 11 30.82 -31.48 -31.56
N ARG A 12 30.63 -32.66 -30.95
CA ARG A 12 29.77 -33.73 -31.46
C ARG A 12 28.32 -33.68 -30.97
N THR A 13 27.97 -32.75 -30.08
CA THR A 13 26.64 -32.74 -29.45
C THR A 13 25.83 -31.52 -29.86
N PHE A 14 24.55 -31.74 -30.14
CA PHE A 14 23.59 -30.66 -30.39
C PHE A 14 22.97 -30.13 -29.10
N TYR A 15 22.73 -28.82 -29.07
CA TYR A 15 22.12 -28.07 -27.98
C TYR A 15 20.94 -27.25 -28.49
N PHE A 16 19.92 -27.14 -27.66
CA PHE A 16 18.89 -26.12 -27.78
C PHE A 16 19.34 -24.86 -27.03
N ARG A 17 19.19 -23.71 -27.66
CA ARG A 17 19.56 -22.41 -27.10
C ARG A 17 18.51 -21.37 -27.49
N ALA A 18 17.83 -20.79 -26.51
CA ALA A 18 16.82 -19.76 -26.73
C ALA A 18 17.00 -18.61 -25.74
N SER A 19 16.92 -17.37 -26.24
CA SER A 19 16.83 -16.20 -25.39
C SER A 19 15.49 -16.20 -24.65
N VAL A 20 15.53 -15.86 -23.37
CA VAL A 20 14.32 -15.51 -22.63
C VAL A 20 13.93 -14.08 -23.06
N PRO A 21 12.66 -13.81 -23.40
CA PRO A 21 12.21 -12.46 -23.68
C PRO A 21 12.56 -11.48 -22.55
N GLN A 22 12.97 -10.26 -22.91
CA GLN A 22 13.51 -9.30 -21.95
C GLN A 22 12.52 -8.94 -20.85
N ASP A 23 11.22 -8.89 -21.19
CA ASP A 23 10.11 -8.66 -20.27
C ASP A 23 9.97 -9.75 -19.20
N LEU A 24 10.59 -10.92 -19.38
CA LEU A 24 10.53 -12.04 -18.45
C LEU A 24 11.84 -12.28 -17.70
N TRP A 25 12.88 -11.44 -17.84
CA TRP A 25 14.16 -11.68 -17.19
C TRP A 25 14.06 -11.68 -15.66
N ASP A 26 13.31 -10.74 -15.10
CA ASP A 26 13.13 -10.60 -13.66
C ASP A 26 12.28 -11.74 -13.07
N VAL A 27 11.36 -12.30 -13.87
CA VAL A 27 10.52 -13.43 -13.49
C VAL A 27 11.25 -14.77 -13.64
N ALA A 28 11.93 -14.97 -14.77
CA ALA A 28 12.58 -16.23 -15.08
C ALA A 28 13.93 -16.40 -14.36
N GLY A 29 14.50 -15.31 -13.82
CA GLY A 29 15.81 -15.29 -13.16
C GLY A 29 16.99 -15.62 -14.08
N ARG A 30 16.76 -15.67 -15.39
CA ARG A 30 17.75 -16.04 -16.41
C ARG A 30 17.44 -15.39 -17.74
N LYS A 31 18.49 -15.04 -18.48
CA LYS A 31 18.40 -14.40 -19.81
C LYS A 31 18.34 -15.40 -20.96
N GLU A 32 18.66 -16.66 -20.69
CA GLU A 32 18.82 -17.69 -21.71
C GLU A 32 18.48 -19.08 -21.17
N VAL A 33 17.85 -19.90 -22.02
CA VAL A 33 17.63 -21.32 -21.81
C VAL A 33 18.60 -22.11 -22.70
N LYS A 34 19.41 -22.97 -22.08
CA LYS A 34 20.37 -23.83 -22.78
C LYS A 34 20.21 -25.28 -22.31
N ILE A 35 19.91 -26.17 -23.25
CA ILE A 35 19.63 -27.59 -22.96
C ILE A 35 20.41 -28.47 -23.93
N SER A 36 21.08 -29.51 -23.43
CA SER A 36 21.70 -30.52 -24.30
C SER A 36 20.64 -31.41 -24.93
N LEU A 37 20.67 -31.58 -26.25
CA LEU A 37 19.78 -32.50 -26.96
C LEU A 37 20.28 -33.95 -26.93
N ARG A 38 21.44 -34.20 -26.31
CA ARG A 38 22.02 -35.54 -26.07
C ARG A 38 22.01 -36.42 -27.34
N THR A 39 22.42 -35.83 -28.46
CA THR A 39 22.57 -36.54 -29.73
C THR A 39 23.64 -35.88 -30.60
N SER A 40 24.29 -36.68 -31.43
CA SER A 40 25.18 -36.27 -32.53
C SER A 40 24.53 -36.38 -33.91
N GLU A 41 23.30 -36.90 -33.98
CA GLU A 41 22.55 -37.07 -35.22
C GLU A 41 21.67 -35.84 -35.48
N ARG A 42 21.82 -35.21 -36.66
CA ARG A 42 21.19 -33.93 -36.99
C ARG A 42 19.67 -34.01 -37.11
N SER A 43 19.15 -35.06 -37.74
CA SER A 43 17.71 -35.34 -37.90
C SER A 43 17.01 -35.42 -36.53
N LEU A 44 17.56 -36.24 -35.63
CA LEU A 44 17.05 -36.39 -34.27
C LEU A 44 17.18 -35.10 -33.46
N ALA A 45 18.27 -34.35 -33.65
CA ALA A 45 18.46 -33.04 -33.02
C ALA A 45 17.41 -32.03 -33.47
N GLN A 46 17.06 -32.00 -34.76
CA GLN A 46 16.01 -31.11 -35.29
C GLN A 46 14.64 -31.45 -34.71
N LEU A 47 14.29 -32.73 -34.61
CA LEU A 47 13.03 -33.17 -34.00
C LEU A 47 12.95 -32.75 -32.52
N ARG A 48 14.00 -33.04 -31.74
CA ARG A 48 14.06 -32.66 -30.32
C ARG A 48 14.04 -31.13 -30.15
N CYS A 49 14.74 -30.38 -30.99
CA CYS A 49 14.76 -28.92 -30.95
C CYS A 49 13.36 -28.32 -31.19
N ARG A 50 12.57 -28.88 -32.10
CA ARG A 50 11.17 -28.45 -32.32
C ARG A 50 10.31 -28.69 -31.08
N VAL A 51 10.42 -29.85 -30.45
CA VAL A 51 9.69 -30.15 -29.20
C VAL A 51 10.04 -29.15 -28.10
N PHE A 52 11.34 -28.90 -27.87
CA PHE A 52 11.78 -27.91 -26.89
C PHE A 52 11.36 -26.48 -27.25
N SER A 53 11.36 -26.13 -28.54
CA SER A 53 10.89 -24.81 -28.99
C SER A 53 9.43 -24.58 -28.59
N ASN A 54 8.55 -25.51 -28.92
CA ASN A 54 7.13 -25.41 -28.59
C ASN A 54 6.91 -25.34 -27.07
N HIS A 55 7.66 -26.13 -26.30
CA HIS A 55 7.55 -26.12 -24.84
C HIS A 55 8.00 -24.78 -24.25
N VAL A 56 9.12 -24.22 -24.73
CA VAL A 56 9.59 -22.90 -24.29
C VAL A 56 8.60 -21.80 -24.66
N ASP A 57 8.03 -21.84 -25.86
CA ASP A 57 7.05 -20.85 -26.30
C ASP A 57 5.76 -20.91 -25.47
N LEU A 58 5.31 -22.12 -25.09
CA LEU A 58 4.19 -22.31 -24.16
C LEU A 58 4.50 -21.78 -22.76
N VAL A 59 5.67 -22.09 -22.20
CA VAL A 59 6.09 -21.58 -20.90
C VAL A 59 6.15 -20.05 -20.91
N VAL A 60 6.77 -19.44 -21.92
CA VAL A 60 6.83 -17.98 -22.08
C VAL A 60 5.43 -17.36 -22.14
N LYS A 61 4.51 -17.96 -22.90
CA LYS A 61 3.12 -17.50 -23.00
C LYS A 61 2.43 -17.55 -21.64
N GLU A 62 2.59 -18.65 -20.91
CA GLU A 62 1.96 -18.84 -19.61
C GLU A 62 2.55 -17.91 -18.55
N THR A 63 3.87 -17.73 -18.52
CA THR A 63 4.53 -16.78 -17.62
C THR A 63 4.05 -15.35 -17.85
N ARG A 64 3.85 -14.92 -19.10
CA ARG A 64 3.25 -13.61 -19.41
C ARG A 64 1.81 -13.50 -18.90
N ARG A 65 1.00 -14.55 -19.08
CA ARG A 65 -0.39 -14.58 -18.60
C ARG A 65 -0.45 -14.44 -17.08
N MET A 66 0.41 -15.14 -16.36
CA MET A 66 0.51 -15.06 -14.90
C MET A 66 0.96 -13.69 -14.42
N ALA A 67 1.96 -13.08 -15.07
CA ALA A 67 2.43 -11.74 -14.75
C ALA A 67 1.31 -10.68 -14.94
N GLN A 68 0.51 -10.80 -16.00
CA GLN A 68 -0.66 -9.94 -16.22
C GLN A 68 -1.74 -10.12 -15.15
N GLY A 69 -1.96 -11.37 -14.70
CA GLY A 69 -2.89 -11.67 -13.61
C GLY A 69 -2.45 -11.08 -12.27
N GLN A 70 -1.16 -11.15 -11.96
CA GLN A 70 -0.58 -10.52 -10.77
C GLN A 70 -0.77 -9.00 -10.80
N ASP A 71 -0.44 -8.35 -11.92
CA ASP A 71 -0.54 -6.90 -12.06
C ASP A 71 -1.99 -6.42 -11.87
N ALA A 72 -2.98 -7.18 -12.36
CA ALA A 72 -4.39 -6.86 -12.16
C ALA A 72 -4.82 -6.94 -10.68
N ALA A 73 -4.38 -7.97 -9.95
CA ALA A 73 -4.69 -8.11 -8.53
C ALA A 73 -4.08 -6.98 -7.70
N ILE A 74 -2.85 -6.60 -8.02
CA ILE A 74 -2.16 -5.48 -7.37
C ILE A 74 -2.84 -4.15 -7.72
N ASP A 75 -3.15 -3.91 -8.99
CA ASP A 75 -3.82 -2.69 -9.41
C ASP A 75 -5.18 -2.53 -8.74
N GLN A 76 -5.93 -3.62 -8.56
CA GLN A 76 -7.18 -3.59 -7.82
C GLN A 76 -6.97 -3.20 -6.36
N ALA A 77 -5.99 -3.81 -5.68
CA ALA A 77 -5.70 -3.50 -4.29
C ALA A 77 -5.26 -2.02 -4.09
N ILE A 78 -4.49 -1.47 -5.04
CA ILE A 78 -4.10 -0.04 -5.03
C ILE A 78 -5.31 0.85 -5.32
N ARG A 79 -6.21 0.46 -6.22
CA ARG A 79 -7.48 1.18 -6.47
C ARG A 79 -8.38 1.20 -5.24
N ASP A 80 -8.41 0.11 -4.47
CA ASP A 80 -9.17 0.03 -3.23
C ASP A 80 -8.58 0.96 -2.15
N TYR A 81 -7.25 0.95 -1.98
CA TYR A 81 -6.55 1.93 -1.13
C TYR A 81 -6.86 3.38 -1.54
N PHE A 82 -6.81 3.66 -2.85
CA PHE A 82 -7.12 5.00 -3.35
C PHE A 82 -8.56 5.41 -3.06
N ARG A 83 -9.53 4.48 -3.17
CA ARG A 83 -10.92 4.75 -2.82
C ARG A 83 -11.08 5.13 -1.35
N GLU A 84 -10.46 4.37 -0.45
CA GLU A 84 -10.48 4.69 0.99
C GLU A 84 -9.88 6.07 1.28
N ALA A 85 -8.79 6.41 0.61
CA ALA A 85 -8.17 7.73 0.73
C ALA A 85 -9.06 8.86 0.18
N LEU A 86 -9.85 8.60 -0.86
CA LEU A 86 -10.85 9.55 -1.37
C LEU A 86 -12.01 9.75 -0.39
N ASP A 87 -12.50 8.66 0.21
CA ASP A 87 -13.59 8.71 1.18
C ASP A 87 -13.15 9.54 2.41
N TRP A 88 -11.95 9.30 2.93
CA TRP A 88 -11.39 10.10 4.02
C TRP A 88 -11.20 11.58 3.63
N GLY A 89 -10.69 11.85 2.43
CA GLY A 89 -10.54 13.23 1.95
C GLY A 89 -11.89 13.95 1.77
N GLN A 90 -12.94 13.22 1.39
CA GLN A 90 -14.30 13.77 1.33
C GLN A 90 -14.83 14.10 2.73
N GLU A 91 -14.68 13.17 3.69
CA GLU A 91 -15.05 13.40 5.09
C GLU A 91 -14.34 14.63 5.66
N PHE A 92 -13.05 14.80 5.35
CA PHE A 92 -12.30 15.99 5.72
C PHE A 92 -12.90 17.28 5.19
N ALA A 93 -13.20 17.32 3.89
CA ALA A 93 -13.76 18.50 3.25
C ALA A 93 -15.17 18.84 3.76
N ASP A 94 -15.99 17.85 4.08
CA ASP A 94 -17.39 18.05 4.45
C ASP A 94 -17.60 18.32 5.95
N ILE A 95 -16.81 17.68 6.82
CA ILE A 95 -17.01 17.70 8.27
C ILE A 95 -16.04 18.63 8.95
N PHE A 96 -14.75 18.56 8.60
CA PHE A 96 -13.69 19.24 9.34
C PHE A 96 -13.37 20.62 8.75
N ALA A 97 -13.25 20.75 7.43
CA ALA A 97 -12.88 22.02 6.79
C ALA A 97 -13.85 23.19 7.03
N PRO A 98 -15.19 23.01 7.18
CA PRO A 98 -16.10 24.11 7.47
C PRO A 98 -16.03 24.64 8.92
N ASP A 99 -15.31 23.95 9.81
CA ASP A 99 -15.15 24.38 11.20
C ASP A 99 -14.24 25.62 11.28
N ALA A 100 -14.68 26.66 12.00
CA ALA A 100 -13.97 27.94 12.08
C ALA A 100 -12.61 27.85 12.81
N GLU A 101 -12.38 26.76 13.55
CA GLU A 101 -11.09 26.49 14.20
C GLU A 101 -10.07 25.84 13.26
N VAL A 102 -10.49 25.34 12.10
CA VAL A 102 -9.59 24.74 11.11
C VAL A 102 -9.03 25.81 10.20
N ASP A 103 -7.71 25.98 10.25
CA ASP A 103 -6.99 26.81 9.29
C ASP A 103 -6.87 26.05 7.95
N VAL A 104 -7.85 26.28 7.07
CA VAL A 104 -7.91 25.67 5.74
C VAL A 104 -6.72 26.08 4.88
N ASP A 105 -6.20 27.30 5.02
CA ASP A 105 -5.07 27.79 4.25
C ASP A 105 -3.76 27.08 4.66
N ASP A 106 -3.55 26.87 5.96
CA ASP A 106 -2.43 26.07 6.47
C ASP A 106 -2.53 24.59 6.05
N CYS A 107 -3.75 24.04 6.06
CA CYS A 107 -4.01 22.69 5.54
C CYS A 107 -3.63 22.57 4.06
N ILE A 108 -4.06 23.52 3.23
CA ILE A 108 -3.70 23.56 1.80
C ILE A 108 -2.18 23.65 1.63
N SER A 109 -1.50 24.55 2.34
CA SER A 109 -0.04 24.70 2.24
C SER A 109 0.72 23.42 2.64
N THR A 110 0.26 22.75 3.69
CA THR A 110 0.80 21.46 4.13
C THR A 110 0.61 20.39 3.06
N LEU A 111 -0.59 20.30 2.47
CA LEU A 111 -0.91 19.36 1.39
C LEU A 111 -0.09 19.64 0.13
N GLU A 112 0.10 20.89 -0.27
CA GLU A 112 0.93 21.27 -1.43
C GLU A 112 2.41 20.89 -1.24
N THR A 113 2.93 21.10 -0.03
CA THR A 113 4.28 20.69 0.35
C THR A 113 4.43 19.17 0.26
N ARG A 114 3.47 18.43 0.83
CA ARG A 114 3.43 16.97 0.79
C ARG A 114 3.30 16.44 -0.64
N LEU A 115 2.40 16.99 -1.44
CA LEU A 115 2.21 16.68 -2.86
C LEU A 115 3.52 16.83 -3.65
N SER A 116 4.22 17.94 -3.45
CA SER A 116 5.50 18.22 -4.11
C SER A 116 6.59 17.23 -3.71
N ASP A 117 6.68 16.90 -2.42
CA ASP A 117 7.61 15.88 -1.92
C ASP A 117 7.30 14.50 -2.50
N HIS A 118 6.02 14.12 -2.52
CA HIS A 118 5.57 12.85 -3.08
C HIS A 118 5.92 12.71 -4.57
N ARG A 119 5.68 13.75 -5.37
CA ARG A 119 6.06 13.77 -6.80
C ARG A 119 7.56 13.59 -6.99
N ARG A 120 8.38 14.31 -6.22
CA ARG A 120 9.84 14.19 -6.25
C ARG A 120 10.30 12.78 -5.89
N ARG A 121 9.75 12.20 -4.82
CA ARG A 121 10.06 10.84 -4.36
C ARG A 121 9.68 9.77 -5.36
N LEU A 122 8.50 9.88 -5.99
CA LEU A 122 8.06 8.97 -7.04
C LEU A 122 9.02 9.01 -8.25
N ALA A 123 9.47 10.20 -8.65
CA ALA A 123 10.38 10.37 -9.78
C ALA A 123 11.73 9.64 -9.58
N VAL A 124 12.25 9.65 -8.35
CA VAL A 124 13.52 8.98 -8.00
C VAL A 124 13.34 7.61 -7.35
N ARG A 125 12.10 7.10 -7.27
CA ARG A 125 11.74 5.81 -6.63
C ARG A 125 12.25 5.67 -5.18
N ASN A 126 12.25 6.78 -4.44
CA ASN A 126 12.62 6.83 -3.03
C ASN A 126 11.36 6.87 -2.16
N PHE A 127 10.90 5.71 -1.72
CA PHE A 127 9.63 5.57 -1.01
C PHE A 127 9.81 5.77 0.50
N PRO A 128 8.92 6.50 1.18
CA PRO A 128 8.94 6.64 2.63
C PRO A 128 8.53 5.34 3.33
N SER A 129 8.79 5.24 4.63
CA SER A 129 8.59 4.00 5.42
C SER A 129 7.13 3.57 5.52
N ASP A 130 6.19 4.52 5.55
CA ASP A 130 4.75 4.24 5.52
C ASP A 130 4.36 3.57 4.20
N VAL A 131 4.84 4.08 3.06
CA VAL A 131 4.60 3.48 1.75
C VAL A 131 5.22 2.08 1.63
N HIS A 132 6.38 1.85 2.26
CA HIS A 132 6.96 0.52 2.35
C HIS A 132 6.09 -0.45 3.15
N ALA A 133 5.60 -0.03 4.32
CA ALA A 133 4.73 -0.85 5.16
C ALA A 133 3.40 -1.17 4.45
N ASP A 134 2.77 -0.16 3.84
CA ASP A 134 1.52 -0.31 3.09
C ASP A 134 1.71 -1.26 1.89
N ALA A 135 2.82 -1.13 1.15
CA ALA A 135 3.12 -2.02 0.02
C ALA A 135 3.35 -3.47 0.46
N GLU A 136 4.06 -3.69 1.56
CA GLU A 136 4.26 -5.03 2.14
C GLU A 136 2.95 -5.65 2.60
N ALA A 137 2.06 -4.85 3.20
CA ALA A 137 0.71 -5.29 3.59
C ALA A 137 -0.15 -5.66 2.37
N LEU A 138 -0.21 -4.79 1.36
CA LEU A 138 -0.96 -5.05 0.11
C LEU A 138 -0.46 -6.33 -0.60
N VAL A 139 0.85 -6.46 -0.78
CA VAL A 139 1.43 -7.63 -1.45
C VAL A 139 1.34 -8.88 -0.57
N GLY A 140 1.40 -8.74 0.75
CA GLY A 140 1.22 -9.82 1.71
C GLY A 140 -0.19 -10.40 1.74
N ALA A 141 -1.22 -9.59 1.42
CA ALA A 141 -2.60 -10.03 1.34
C ALA A 141 -2.92 -10.84 0.06
N ILE A 142 -2.08 -10.74 -0.97
CA ILE A 142 -2.25 -11.49 -2.22
C ILE A 142 -1.74 -12.93 -2.02
N PRO A 143 -2.55 -13.97 -2.34
CA PRO A 143 -2.13 -15.35 -2.24
C PRO A 143 -0.82 -15.60 -3.02
N PRO A 144 0.18 -16.31 -2.45
CA PRO A 144 1.46 -16.55 -3.12
C PRO A 144 1.33 -17.21 -4.49
N GLU A 145 0.27 -17.99 -4.70
CA GLU A 145 -0.03 -18.67 -5.96
C GLU A 145 -0.43 -17.71 -7.10
N GLN A 146 -0.89 -16.50 -6.74
CA GLN A 146 -1.20 -15.41 -7.66
C GLN A 146 0.01 -14.48 -7.89
N LEU A 147 1.08 -14.65 -7.10
CA LEU A 147 2.32 -13.89 -7.24
C LEU A 147 3.31 -14.62 -8.15
N THR A 148 3.59 -14.01 -9.30
CA THR A 148 4.66 -14.42 -10.20
C THR A 148 6.04 -13.98 -9.68
N SER A 149 6.13 -12.78 -9.09
CA SER A 149 7.34 -12.26 -8.45
C SER A 149 6.98 -11.24 -7.37
N ARG A 150 7.31 -11.56 -6.10
CA ARG A 150 7.09 -10.65 -4.96
C ARG A 150 7.84 -9.34 -5.13
N TYR A 151 9.06 -9.37 -5.67
CA TYR A 151 9.85 -8.15 -5.89
C TYR A 151 9.16 -7.19 -6.87
N LEU A 152 8.70 -7.70 -8.02
CA LEU A 152 7.98 -6.88 -9.00
C LEU A 152 6.64 -6.40 -8.43
N ALA A 153 5.97 -7.26 -7.66
CA ALA A 153 4.72 -6.89 -6.99
C ALA A 153 4.92 -5.70 -6.04
N LEU A 154 5.97 -5.74 -5.21
CA LEU A 154 6.33 -4.64 -4.31
C LEU A 154 6.71 -3.37 -5.08
N GLN A 155 7.51 -3.47 -6.14
CA GLN A 155 7.84 -2.31 -6.98
C GLN A 155 6.59 -1.65 -7.58
N ARG A 156 5.62 -2.46 -8.01
CA ARG A 156 4.33 -1.98 -8.53
C ARG A 156 3.49 -1.34 -7.43
N ALA A 157 3.36 -2.00 -6.27
CA ALA A 157 2.64 -1.50 -5.11
C ALA A 157 3.19 -0.16 -4.61
N HIS A 158 4.50 -0.03 -4.39
CA HIS A 158 5.12 1.24 -3.99
C HIS A 158 4.78 2.39 -4.96
N ALA A 159 4.88 2.11 -6.26
CA ALA A 159 4.62 3.11 -7.28
C ALA A 159 3.15 3.54 -7.32
N GLY A 160 2.22 2.58 -7.26
CA GLY A 160 0.79 2.89 -7.29
C GLY A 160 0.31 3.54 -6.01
N LEU A 161 0.82 3.15 -4.83
CA LEU A 161 0.52 3.83 -3.56
C LEU A 161 0.97 5.29 -3.57
N MET A 162 2.18 5.58 -4.07
CA MET A 162 2.63 6.96 -4.25
C MET A 162 1.74 7.74 -5.22
N ARG A 163 1.32 7.12 -6.33
CA ARG A 163 0.38 7.75 -7.28
C ARG A 163 -0.97 8.03 -6.63
N ALA A 164 -1.46 7.10 -5.80
CA ALA A 164 -2.70 7.27 -5.04
C ALA A 164 -2.59 8.48 -4.10
N LYS A 165 -1.54 8.55 -3.26
CA LYS A 165 -1.31 9.68 -2.35
C LYS A 165 -1.23 11.02 -3.10
N ILE A 166 -0.50 11.08 -4.23
CA ILE A 166 -0.40 12.30 -5.06
C ILE A 166 -1.78 12.72 -5.57
N GLU A 167 -2.56 11.78 -6.09
CA GLU A 167 -3.86 12.09 -6.68
C GLU A 167 -4.89 12.47 -5.61
N THR A 168 -4.89 11.80 -4.45
CA THR A 168 -5.73 12.16 -3.30
C THR A 168 -5.39 13.56 -2.79
N ASP A 169 -4.11 13.88 -2.59
CA ASP A 169 -3.68 15.21 -2.15
C ASP A 169 -4.14 16.29 -3.14
N ARG A 170 -3.96 16.05 -4.45
CA ARG A 170 -4.42 16.97 -5.50
C ARG A 170 -5.92 17.23 -5.42
N LEU A 171 -6.71 16.17 -5.30
CA LEU A 171 -8.17 16.26 -5.25
C LEU A 171 -8.65 16.94 -3.97
N LEU A 172 -8.02 16.67 -2.82
CA LEU A 172 -8.34 17.31 -1.56
C LEU A 172 -8.03 18.82 -1.60
N ILE A 173 -6.84 19.22 -2.06
CA ILE A 173 -6.49 20.63 -2.28
C ILE A 173 -7.52 21.32 -3.17
N THR A 174 -7.95 20.66 -4.24
CA THR A 174 -8.94 21.18 -5.18
C THR A 174 -10.28 21.45 -4.50
N LYS A 175 -10.76 20.52 -3.66
CA LYS A 175 -11.99 20.67 -2.87
C LYS A 175 -11.89 21.79 -1.83
N LEU A 176 -10.76 21.85 -1.09
CA LEU A 176 -10.53 22.87 -0.07
C LEU A 176 -10.44 24.29 -0.67
N ASN A 177 -9.93 24.42 -1.89
CA ASN A 177 -9.96 25.68 -2.65
C ASN A 177 -11.35 26.02 -3.23
N GLY A 178 -12.34 25.13 -3.10
CA GLY A 178 -13.67 25.28 -3.67
C GLY A 178 -13.74 25.10 -5.19
N ASP A 179 -12.68 24.62 -5.86
CA ASP A 179 -12.66 24.43 -7.31
C ASP A 179 -13.20 23.05 -7.72
N TYR A 180 -14.51 22.86 -7.54
CA TYR A 180 -15.17 21.60 -7.88
C TYR A 180 -15.10 21.24 -9.38
N SER A 181 -14.71 22.18 -10.25
CA SER A 181 -14.54 21.93 -11.68
C SER A 181 -13.32 21.06 -12.02
N GLN A 182 -12.33 20.96 -11.12
CA GLN A 182 -11.08 20.21 -11.33
C GLN A 182 -10.99 18.90 -10.52
N THR A 183 -12.13 18.37 -10.07
CA THR A 183 -12.22 17.17 -9.21
C THR A 183 -12.19 15.84 -9.96
N ALA A 184 -12.07 15.86 -11.30
CA ALA A 184 -11.94 14.64 -12.09
C ALA A 184 -10.61 13.94 -11.81
N ILE A 185 -10.63 12.61 -11.63
CA ILE A 185 -9.41 11.79 -11.47
C ILE A 185 -8.59 11.81 -12.77
N ALA A 186 -7.34 12.26 -12.68
CA ALA A 186 -6.44 12.44 -13.82
C ALA A 186 -5.53 11.22 -14.06
N ASP A 187 -5.21 10.45 -13.02
CA ASP A 187 -4.31 9.32 -13.16
C ASP A 187 -5.04 8.09 -13.77
N PRO A 188 -4.55 7.52 -14.89
CA PRO A 188 -5.20 6.39 -15.56
C PRO A 188 -5.33 5.12 -14.71
N LEU A 189 -4.44 4.92 -13.72
CA LEU A 189 -4.50 3.78 -12.82
C LEU A 189 -5.79 3.81 -11.99
N PHE A 190 -6.36 4.99 -11.73
CA PHE A 190 -7.55 5.18 -10.92
C PHE A 190 -8.80 5.54 -11.74
N ALA A 191 -8.72 5.48 -13.06
CA ALA A 191 -9.87 5.73 -13.93
C ALA A 191 -11.05 4.82 -13.55
N GLY A 192 -12.22 5.43 -13.32
CA GLY A 192 -13.46 4.76 -12.93
C GLY A 192 -13.58 4.39 -11.45
N VAL A 193 -12.66 4.85 -10.59
CA VAL A 193 -12.86 4.76 -9.13
C VAL A 193 -13.78 5.90 -8.72
N GLU A 194 -14.90 5.58 -8.09
CA GLU A 194 -15.80 6.56 -7.48
C GLU A 194 -15.73 6.44 -5.95
N PRO A 195 -15.88 7.56 -5.20
CA PRO A 195 -16.11 7.53 -3.76
C PRO A 195 -17.37 6.73 -3.43
N ARG A 196 -17.43 6.06 -2.27
CA ARG A 196 -18.66 5.39 -1.85
C ARG A 196 -19.69 6.44 -1.42
N LEU A 197 -20.57 6.82 -2.35
CA LEU A 197 -21.58 7.87 -2.12
C LEU A 197 -22.79 7.42 -1.29
N ASP A 198 -23.01 6.11 -1.12
CA ASP A 198 -24.22 5.59 -0.48
C ASP A 198 -23.98 4.21 0.12
N GLU A 199 -23.41 4.15 1.32
CA GLU A 199 -23.57 3.01 2.22
C GLU A 199 -23.13 3.47 3.61
N THR A 200 -23.99 3.26 4.61
CA THR A 200 -23.68 3.35 6.04
C THR A 200 -22.22 3.01 6.32
N ILE A 201 -21.49 3.96 6.91
CA ILE A 201 -20.12 3.87 7.47
C ILE A 201 -19.64 2.42 7.55
N PRO A 202 -18.80 1.94 6.62
CA PRO A 202 -18.26 0.61 6.74
C PRO A 202 -17.14 0.62 7.77
N SER A 203 -17.44 0.11 8.96
CA SER A 203 -16.46 -0.31 9.95
C SER A 203 -15.50 -1.34 9.33
N HIS A 204 -14.29 -0.97 8.95
CA HIS A 204 -13.18 -1.92 8.91
C HIS A 204 -11.85 -1.23 9.15
N VAL A 205 -11.40 -1.43 10.39
CA VAL A 205 -10.00 -1.49 10.81
C VAL A 205 -9.18 -2.23 9.75
N ILE A 206 -8.01 -1.68 9.43
CA ILE A 206 -6.91 -2.32 8.71
C ILE A 206 -6.81 -3.79 9.16
N SER A 207 -7.21 -4.72 8.30
CA SER A 207 -7.14 -6.15 8.58
C SER A 207 -5.69 -6.62 8.43
N HIS A 208 -4.96 -6.70 9.53
CA HIS A 208 -3.87 -7.67 9.67
C HIS A 208 -4.46 -9.10 9.53
N PRO A 209 -3.72 -10.07 8.95
CA PRO A 209 -4.26 -11.39 8.64
C PRO A 209 -4.76 -12.11 9.90
N GLN A 210 -6.07 -12.25 10.03
CA GLN A 210 -6.70 -13.08 11.06
C GLN A 210 -6.57 -14.55 10.69
N ALA A 211 -6.01 -15.33 11.62
CA ALA A 211 -6.18 -16.76 11.71
C ALA A 211 -7.65 -17.12 12.02
N PRO A 212 -8.11 -18.35 11.71
CA PRO A 212 -9.51 -18.64 11.47
C PRO A 212 -10.39 -18.58 12.73
N THR A 213 -11.48 -17.84 12.58
CA THR A 213 -12.83 -17.98 13.16
C THR A 213 -12.97 -18.82 14.43
N GLN A 214 -13.07 -18.15 15.58
CA GLN A 214 -13.91 -18.62 16.69
C GLN A 214 -14.72 -17.47 17.29
N ALA A 215 -16.04 -17.71 17.32
CA ALA A 215 -17.07 -17.27 18.26
C ALA A 215 -16.94 -15.90 18.97
N LEU A 216 -18.03 -15.12 18.87
CA LEU A 216 -18.45 -14.02 19.77
C LEU A 216 -17.49 -13.75 20.95
N SER A 217 -16.61 -12.75 20.83
CA SER A 217 -15.81 -12.30 21.97
C SER A 217 -15.52 -10.80 21.84
N THR A 218 -16.12 -10.05 22.77
CA THR A 218 -15.60 -8.82 23.41
C THR A 218 -14.56 -8.03 22.60
N ALA A 219 -15.01 -7.03 21.84
CA ALA A 219 -14.09 -6.02 21.33
C ALA A 219 -13.31 -5.42 22.52
N PRO A 220 -11.97 -5.29 22.41
CA PRO A 220 -11.14 -4.79 23.49
C PRO A 220 -11.56 -3.36 23.87
N SER A 221 -11.43 -3.04 25.16
CA SER A 221 -11.64 -1.68 25.64
C SER A 221 -10.59 -0.74 25.04
N LEU A 222 -10.89 0.56 25.02
CA LEU A 222 -9.90 1.56 24.61
C LEU A 222 -8.68 1.57 25.54
N ASP A 223 -8.86 1.22 26.81
CA ASP A 223 -7.76 1.08 27.77
C ASP A 223 -6.80 -0.05 27.38
N ASP A 224 -7.33 -1.20 26.95
CA ASP A 224 -6.53 -2.34 26.51
C ASP A 224 -5.75 -2.01 25.22
N LEU A 225 -6.39 -1.29 24.28
CA LEU A 225 -5.76 -0.85 23.04
C LEU A 225 -4.69 0.22 23.29
N ALA A 226 -4.94 1.17 24.20
CA ALA A 226 -3.97 2.19 24.56
C ALA A 226 -2.70 1.58 25.16
N LYS A 227 -2.83 0.61 26.06
CA LYS A 227 -1.70 -0.13 26.64
C LYS A 227 -0.93 -0.93 25.58
N ALA A 228 -1.64 -1.60 24.67
CA ALA A 228 -1.01 -2.34 23.58
C ALA A 228 -0.23 -1.40 22.64
N TYR A 229 -0.79 -0.23 22.35
CA TYR A 229 -0.15 0.79 21.53
C TYR A 229 1.11 1.35 22.20
N GLU A 230 1.07 1.65 23.50
CA GLU A 230 2.26 2.07 24.27
C GLU A 230 3.38 1.02 24.25
N GLN A 231 3.04 -0.27 24.40
CA GLN A 231 4.02 -1.37 24.35
C GLN A 231 4.68 -1.49 22.98
N VAL A 232 3.93 -1.32 21.90
CA VAL A 232 4.46 -1.31 20.53
C VAL A 232 5.42 -0.13 20.34
N LEU A 233 5.05 1.05 20.81
CA LEU A 233 5.87 2.25 20.69
C LEU A 233 7.18 2.17 21.51
N GLU A 234 7.13 1.56 22.70
CA GLU A 234 8.32 1.29 23.53
C GLU A 234 9.25 0.28 22.85
N ALA A 235 8.70 -0.77 22.22
CA ALA A 235 9.47 -1.75 21.46
C ALA A 235 10.16 -1.16 20.21
N HIS A 236 9.59 -0.09 19.64
CA HIS A 236 10.16 0.63 18.49
C HIS A 236 11.25 1.65 18.87
N GLY A 237 11.62 1.78 20.15
CA GLY A 237 12.77 2.59 20.57
C GLY A 237 12.58 4.10 20.39
N LEU A 238 11.33 4.59 20.48
CA LEU A 238 11.02 6.01 20.37
C LEU A 238 11.68 6.82 21.51
N LYS A 239 12.07 8.06 21.18
CA LYS A 239 12.65 8.99 22.17
C LYS A 239 11.64 9.23 23.30
N SER A 240 12.10 9.18 24.55
CA SER A 240 11.30 9.33 25.78
C SER A 240 10.37 10.55 25.80
N LYS A 241 10.78 11.66 25.18
CA LYS A 241 9.94 12.86 25.04
C LYS A 241 8.65 12.56 24.26
N THR A 242 8.76 11.87 23.13
CA THR A 242 7.63 11.52 22.24
C THR A 242 6.64 10.58 22.94
N LEU A 243 7.15 9.62 23.73
CA LEU A 243 6.31 8.74 24.54
C LEU A 243 5.58 9.52 25.64
N GLY A 244 6.23 10.52 26.24
CA GLY A 244 5.60 11.40 27.23
C GLY A 244 4.48 12.25 26.64
N ASP A 245 4.71 12.87 25.48
CA ASP A 245 3.70 13.68 24.79
C ASP A 245 2.48 12.83 24.37
N LEU A 246 2.72 11.56 24.00
CA LEU A 246 1.68 10.62 23.62
C LEU A 246 0.87 10.10 24.82
N LYS A 247 1.52 9.79 25.95
CA LYS A 247 0.84 9.45 27.21
C LYS A 247 -0.04 10.59 27.69
N LEU A 248 0.47 11.83 27.62
CA LEU A 248 -0.33 13.02 27.93
C LEU A 248 -1.57 13.15 27.03
N SER A 249 -1.43 12.84 25.74
CA SER A 249 -2.56 12.86 24.79
C SER A 249 -3.61 11.78 25.10
N LEU A 250 -3.17 10.59 25.53
CA LEU A 250 -4.07 9.52 25.98
C LEU A 250 -4.75 9.87 27.30
N ASP A 251 -4.05 10.51 28.24
CA ASP A 251 -4.62 10.98 29.50
C ASP A 251 -5.69 12.06 29.28
N LEU A 252 -5.48 12.96 28.30
CA LEU A 252 -6.48 13.92 27.88
C LEU A 252 -7.70 13.23 27.26
N ALA A 253 -7.49 12.20 26.45
CA ALA A 253 -8.58 11.39 25.92
C ALA A 253 -9.39 10.69 27.02
N ARG A 254 -8.73 10.15 28.06
CA ARG A 254 -9.39 9.52 29.22
C ARG A 254 -10.27 10.49 30.02
N ALA A 255 -10.03 11.80 29.93
CA ALA A 255 -10.82 12.79 30.66
C ALA A 255 -12.23 13.00 30.07
N VAL A 256 -12.47 12.58 28.83
CA VAL A 256 -13.69 12.87 28.06
C VAL A 256 -14.30 11.67 27.37
N ILE A 257 -13.49 10.64 27.15
CA ILE A 257 -13.92 9.39 26.56
C ILE A 257 -13.88 8.35 27.68
N ASP A 258 -14.96 7.59 27.84
CA ASP A 258 -14.95 6.40 28.68
C ASP A 258 -14.03 5.35 28.05
N PHE A 259 -12.88 5.09 28.67
CA PHE A 259 -11.88 4.14 28.14
C PHE A 259 -12.20 2.68 28.46
N ASP A 260 -13.15 2.43 29.36
CA ASP A 260 -13.63 1.07 29.64
C ASP A 260 -14.59 0.58 28.55
N LYS A 261 -15.09 1.49 27.71
CA LYS A 261 -15.96 1.11 26.60
C LYS A 261 -15.18 0.39 25.48
N PRO A 262 -15.83 -0.55 24.78
CA PRO A 262 -15.25 -1.16 23.59
C PRO A 262 -14.93 -0.12 22.52
N ALA A 263 -13.76 -0.23 21.88
CA ALA A 263 -13.34 0.71 20.84
C ALA A 263 -14.31 0.76 19.64
N SER A 264 -15.04 -0.34 19.40
CA SER A 264 -16.09 -0.42 18.38
C SER A 264 -17.33 0.45 18.66
N LEU A 265 -17.44 1.02 19.86
CA LEU A 265 -18.54 1.89 20.28
C LEU A 265 -18.10 3.36 20.40
N LEU A 266 -16.90 3.71 19.93
CA LEU A 266 -16.54 5.11 19.75
C LEU A 266 -17.45 5.77 18.72
N ASP A 267 -18.03 6.90 19.09
CA ASP A 267 -18.89 7.68 18.21
C ASP A 267 -18.38 9.11 18.00
N ILE A 268 -19.13 9.88 17.21
CA ILE A 268 -18.79 11.25 16.84
C ILE A 268 -18.81 12.18 18.07
N ASN A 269 -19.63 11.91 19.08
CA ASN A 269 -19.71 12.75 20.27
C ASN A 269 -18.44 12.60 21.12
N ASP A 270 -17.90 11.39 21.19
CA ASP A 270 -16.63 11.12 21.88
C ASP A 270 -15.48 11.90 21.25
N MET A 271 -15.45 11.95 19.91
CA MET A 271 -14.40 12.69 19.21
C MET A 271 -14.54 14.20 19.36
N LYS A 272 -15.78 14.71 19.39
CA LYS A 272 -16.05 16.11 19.70
C LYS A 272 -15.64 16.47 21.12
N ALA A 273 -15.94 15.62 22.10
CA ALA A 273 -15.57 15.86 23.49
C ALA A 273 -14.04 15.92 23.69
N LEU A 274 -13.29 15.02 23.02
CA LEU A 274 -11.82 15.06 23.01
C LEU A 274 -11.29 16.35 22.38
N ARG A 275 -11.79 16.71 21.21
CA ARG A 275 -11.42 17.94 20.52
C ARG A 275 -11.70 19.16 21.39
N ASP A 276 -12.88 19.26 21.98
CA ASP A 276 -13.30 20.41 22.79
C ASP A 276 -12.35 20.57 23.98
N ILE A 277 -11.95 19.49 24.66
CA ILE A 277 -10.92 19.58 25.70
C ILE A 277 -9.58 20.08 25.15
N VAL A 278 -9.12 19.52 24.03
CA VAL A 278 -7.84 19.93 23.43
C VAL A 278 -7.85 21.41 23.05
N GLY A 279 -8.95 21.92 22.50
CA GLY A 279 -9.13 23.34 22.14
C GLY A 279 -9.16 24.29 23.34
N HIS A 280 -9.54 23.80 24.54
CA HIS A 280 -9.56 24.59 25.77
C HIS A 280 -8.24 24.54 26.56
N ILE A 281 -7.25 23.77 26.13
CA ILE A 281 -5.94 23.68 26.79
C ILE A 281 -5.08 24.90 26.39
N PRO A 282 -4.62 25.73 27.35
CA PRO A 282 -3.72 26.84 27.04
C PRO A 282 -2.42 26.35 26.40
N ALA A 283 -1.89 27.06 25.39
CA ALA A 283 -0.71 26.70 24.59
C ALA A 283 0.58 26.36 25.39
N HIS A 284 0.61 26.62 26.70
CA HIS A 284 1.74 26.32 27.59
C HIS A 284 1.58 25.02 28.41
N TYR A 285 0.44 24.33 28.36
CA TYR A 285 0.22 23.10 29.14
C TYR A 285 0.88 21.85 28.54
N LEU A 286 1.15 21.85 27.22
CA LEU A 286 1.86 20.76 26.52
C LEU A 286 3.39 20.80 26.73
N ASN A 287 3.91 21.81 27.45
CA ASN A 287 5.33 21.99 27.73
C ASN A 287 5.62 22.04 29.24
N ARG A 288 5.11 21.10 30.05
CA ARG A 288 5.53 21.01 31.45
C ARG A 288 6.86 20.24 31.60
N PRO A 289 7.94 20.84 32.14
CA PRO A 289 9.08 20.10 32.61
C PRO A 289 8.77 19.49 33.98
N GLY A 290 8.87 18.16 34.09
CA GLY A 290 9.01 17.44 35.36
C GLY A 290 7.77 17.33 36.24
N PHE A 291 7.09 16.19 36.18
CA PHE A 291 6.28 15.69 37.29
C PHE A 291 7.15 14.71 38.10
N THR A 292 7.84 15.23 39.12
CA THR A 292 8.43 14.40 40.18
C THR A 292 7.32 13.97 41.12
N GLY A 293 7.23 12.67 41.38
CA GLY A 293 6.24 12.07 42.27
C GLY A 293 6.29 12.61 43.68
N GLY A 294 5.10 12.62 44.30
CA GLY A 294 4.85 12.60 45.73
C GLY A 294 3.85 11.50 46.02
#